data_AF-A0A3D4ICK3-F1
#
_entry.id   AF-A0A3D4ICK3-F1
#
_cell.length_a   1.000
_cell.length_b   1.000
_cell.length_c   1.000
_cell.angle_alpha   90.00
_cell.angle_beta   90.00
_cell.angle_gamma   90.00
#
_symmetry.space_group_name_H-M   'P 1'
#
loop_
_entity.id
_entity.type
_entity.pdbx_description
1 polymer ?
#
loop_
_entity_poly.entity_id
_entity_poly.type
_entity_poly.pdbx_seq_one_letter_code
_entity_poly.pdbx_strand_id
1 'polypeptide(L)'
;MQEKLNRRDFLFKAAMVGAVAPALAGTLAACGGGGDTAAAGCNDTTGLAPADITMRQTLKYVDATTDPAKACDGCQLYIAATGGAACGKCSVVKGPIAPKGYCTSWVKKA
;
A
#
# COMPACT_ATOMS: atom_id res chain seq x y z
N MET A 1 5.52 36.00 -19.98
CA MET A 1 5.93 35.45 -18.67
C MET A 1 4.66 35.33 -17.85
N GLN A 2 4.09 34.17 -17.54
CA GLN A 2 4.65 32.92 -17.03
C GLN A 2 3.85 31.73 -17.57
N GLU A 3 4.55 30.66 -17.90
CA GLU A 3 4.05 29.46 -18.57
C GLU A 3 3.05 28.67 -17.73
N LYS A 4 1.93 28.30 -18.36
CA LYS A 4 1.04 27.22 -17.88
C LYS A 4 1.72 25.89 -18.16
N LEU A 5 2.57 25.43 -17.24
CA LEU A 5 3.15 24.09 -17.31
C LEU A 5 2.08 23.05 -16.92
N ASN A 6 1.45 22.51 -17.96
CA ASN A 6 0.44 21.47 -17.88
C ASN A 6 1.14 20.11 -17.74
N ARG A 7 0.79 19.38 -16.67
CA ARG A 7 1.41 18.12 -16.23
C ARG A 7 1.38 17.02 -17.29
N ARG A 8 0.54 17.18 -18.31
CA ARG A 8 0.30 16.25 -19.41
C ARG A 8 1.42 16.27 -20.46
N ASP A 9 2.14 17.38 -20.62
CA ASP A 9 3.26 17.48 -21.57
C ASP A 9 4.53 16.79 -21.08
N PHE A 10 4.71 16.71 -19.75
CA PHE A 10 5.85 16.01 -19.15
C PHE A 10 5.75 14.49 -19.32
N LEU A 11 4.53 13.94 -19.26
CA LEU A 11 4.29 12.52 -19.46
C LEU A 11 4.42 12.12 -20.95
N PHE A 12 4.10 13.03 -21.87
CA PHE A 12 4.21 12.77 -23.31
C PHE A 12 5.65 12.84 -23.84
N LYS A 13 6.52 13.67 -23.23
CA LYS A 13 7.92 13.82 -23.65
C LYS A 13 8.89 12.76 -23.11
N ALA A 14 8.46 11.94 -22.14
CA ALA A 14 9.27 10.84 -21.62
C ALA A 14 9.21 9.56 -22.50
N ALA A 15 8.35 9.52 -23.52
CA ALA A 15 8.12 8.31 -24.33
C ALA A 15 8.91 8.26 -25.66
N MET A 16 9.76 9.25 -25.98
CA MET A 16 10.46 9.33 -27.28
C MET A 16 11.95 9.72 -27.14
N VAL A 17 12.73 8.94 -26.38
CA VAL A 17 14.20 8.89 -26.53
C VAL A 17 14.62 7.42 -26.47
N GLY A 18 14.80 6.81 -27.63
CA GLY A 18 15.20 5.42 -27.76
C GLY A 18 15.74 5.11 -29.15
N ALA A 19 16.83 5.79 -29.55
CA ALA A 19 17.59 5.50 -30.78
C ALA A 19 19.03 5.08 -30.42
N VAL A 20 19.23 3.77 -30.37
CA VAL A 20 20.40 2.94 -30.74
C VAL A 20 21.83 3.41 -30.36
N ALA A 21 22.47 2.67 -29.46
CA ALA A 21 23.90 2.33 -29.53
C ALA A 21 24.14 0.94 -28.87
N PRO A 22 24.84 -0.02 -29.53
CA PRO A 22 24.98 -1.39 -29.05
C PRO A 22 26.22 -1.59 -28.16
N ALA A 23 26.21 -2.71 -27.42
CA ALA A 23 27.33 -3.41 -26.77
C ALA A 23 27.43 -3.29 -25.23
N LEU A 24 26.99 -4.39 -24.60
CA LEU A 24 27.63 -5.17 -23.51
C LEU A 24 26.68 -5.52 -22.36
N ALA A 25 26.32 -6.80 -22.34
CA ALA A 25 25.92 -7.65 -21.22
C ALA A 25 25.52 -6.97 -19.90
N GLY A 26 24.22 -7.08 -19.57
CA GLY A 26 23.71 -6.73 -18.24
C GLY A 26 22.21 -6.97 -18.16
N THR A 27 21.84 -8.24 -18.04
CA THR A 27 20.59 -8.80 -17.48
C THR A 27 19.44 -7.84 -17.16
N LEU A 28 18.27 -8.14 -17.75
CA LEU A 28 16.95 -7.65 -17.38
C LEU A 28 16.79 -7.47 -15.86
N ALA A 29 16.94 -6.25 -15.38
CA ALA A 29 16.35 -5.81 -14.12
C ALA A 29 15.00 -5.15 -14.44
N ALA A 30 14.07 -5.96 -14.95
CA ALA A 30 12.65 -5.78 -14.65
C ALA A 30 12.47 -6.11 -13.15
N CYS A 31 13.04 -5.26 -12.31
CA CYS A 31 12.86 -5.20 -10.88
C CYS A 31 12.05 -3.92 -10.69
N GLY A 32 10.72 -4.00 -10.67
CA GLY A 32 10.07 -4.58 -9.50
C GLY A 32 10.37 -3.62 -8.35
N GLY A 33 9.58 -2.53 -8.30
CA GLY A 33 9.76 -1.42 -7.39
C GLY A 33 10.06 -1.90 -5.97
N GLY A 34 11.22 -1.48 -5.47
CA GLY A 34 11.65 -1.76 -4.11
C GLY A 34 12.25 -0.49 -3.55
N GLY A 35 11.58 0.10 -2.56
CA GLY A 35 12.25 1.02 -1.64
C GLY A 35 11.49 2.24 -1.17
N ASP A 36 10.18 2.17 -0.92
CA ASP A 36 9.52 3.03 0.07
C ASP A 36 8.34 2.27 0.70
N THR A 37 8.57 1.78 1.92
CA THR A 37 7.60 1.47 2.98
C THR A 37 6.33 0.70 2.58
N ALA A 38 6.31 -0.60 2.92
CA ALA A 38 5.11 -1.43 2.97
C ALA A 38 4.02 -0.82 3.87
N ALA A 39 3.15 0.02 3.29
CA ALA A 39 1.92 0.53 3.89
C ALA A 39 0.85 0.93 2.85
N ALA A 40 0.99 0.52 1.58
CA ALA A 40 0.07 0.91 0.50
C ALA A 40 -0.65 -0.27 -0.19
N GLY A 41 -0.53 -1.49 0.34
CA GLY A 41 -0.89 -2.72 -0.41
C GLY A 41 -1.91 -3.66 0.25
N CYS A 42 -2.48 -3.33 1.39
CA CYS A 42 -3.42 -4.19 2.14
C CYS A 42 -4.89 -3.77 1.94
N ASN A 43 -5.20 -3.08 0.83
CA ASN A 43 -6.54 -2.62 0.49
C ASN A 43 -7.30 -3.55 -0.48
N ASP A 44 -6.68 -4.62 -0.97
CA ASP A 44 -7.38 -5.56 -1.85
C ASP A 44 -8.51 -6.26 -1.11
N THR A 45 -9.73 -6.10 -1.63
CA THR A 45 -10.97 -6.64 -1.08
C THR A 45 -11.69 -7.56 -2.06
N THR A 46 -11.08 -7.90 -3.20
CA THR A 46 -11.70 -8.70 -4.27
C THR A 46 -12.20 -10.06 -3.80
N GLY A 47 -11.60 -10.63 -2.76
CA GLY A 47 -12.01 -11.90 -2.14
C GLY A 47 -12.94 -11.78 -0.92
N LEU A 48 -13.42 -10.58 -0.58
CA LEU A 48 -14.27 -10.37 0.60
C LEU A 48 -15.76 -10.37 0.27
N ALA A 49 -16.57 -10.85 1.21
CA ALA A 49 -18.02 -10.71 1.11
C ALA A 49 -18.41 -9.22 1.20
N PRO A 50 -19.53 -8.80 0.57
CA PRO A 50 -19.96 -7.40 0.61
C PRO A 50 -20.12 -6.84 2.04
N ALA A 51 -20.63 -7.66 2.97
CA ALA A 51 -20.77 -7.27 4.37
C ALA A 51 -19.43 -6.96 5.06
N ASP A 52 -18.36 -7.70 4.72
CA ASP A 52 -17.02 -7.47 5.25
C ASP A 52 -16.42 -6.17 4.71
N ILE A 53 -16.68 -5.86 3.43
CA ILE A 53 -16.28 -4.59 2.81
C ILE A 53 -17.00 -3.42 3.50
N THR A 54 -18.30 -3.55 3.76
CA THR A 54 -19.05 -2.54 4.53
C THR A 54 -18.48 -2.38 5.93
N MET A 55 -18.13 -3.47 6.63
CA MET A 55 -17.51 -3.38 7.96
C MET A 55 -16.17 -2.62 7.92
N ARG A 56 -15.32 -2.86 6.90
CA ARG A 56 -14.08 -2.09 6.70
C ARG A 56 -14.36 -0.59 6.57
N GLN A 57 -15.39 -0.22 5.82
CA GLN A 57 -15.78 1.18 5.62
C GLN A 57 -16.36 1.81 6.89
N THR A 58 -17.26 1.11 7.59
CA THR A 58 -17.87 1.56 8.85
C THR A 58 -16.82 1.81 9.92
N LEU A 59 -15.83 0.91 10.03
CA LEU A 59 -14.71 1.05 10.94
C LEU A 59 -13.60 1.97 10.42
N LYS A 60 -13.81 2.60 9.26
CA LYS A 60 -12.89 3.55 8.63
C LYS A 60 -11.47 2.99 8.54
N TYR A 61 -11.35 1.74 8.11
CA TYR A 61 -10.06 1.11 7.96
C TYR A 61 -9.21 1.87 6.93
N VAL A 62 -7.95 2.13 7.28
CA VAL A 62 -6.93 2.71 6.41
C VAL A 62 -5.64 1.90 6.51
N ASP A 63 -4.92 1.76 5.40
CA ASP A 63 -3.65 1.02 5.36
C ASP A 63 -2.49 1.76 6.04
N ALA A 64 -2.60 3.08 6.19
CA ALA A 64 -1.62 3.92 6.86
C ALA A 64 -2.33 4.91 7.79
N THR A 65 -2.05 4.82 9.08
CA THR A 65 -2.48 5.80 10.08
C THR A 65 -1.58 7.04 10.03
N THR A 66 -2.17 8.22 10.29
CA THR A 66 -1.40 9.44 10.57
C THR A 66 -0.96 9.53 12.03
N ASP A 67 -1.56 8.72 12.91
CA ASP A 67 -1.22 8.63 14.33
C ASP A 67 -0.42 7.34 14.59
N PRO A 68 0.92 7.42 14.71
CA PRO A 68 1.76 6.24 14.90
C PRO A 68 1.52 5.53 16.24
N ALA A 69 0.92 6.20 17.24
CA ALA A 69 0.56 5.56 18.51
C ALA A 69 -0.65 4.62 18.38
N LYS A 70 -1.39 4.70 17.26
CA LYS A 70 -2.59 3.92 16.98
C LYS A 70 -2.45 3.00 15.76
N ALA A 71 -1.23 2.58 15.44
CA ALA A 71 -1.01 1.62 14.37
C ALA A 71 -1.56 0.22 14.74
N CYS A 72 -1.95 -0.56 13.73
CA CYS A 72 -2.44 -1.93 13.88
C CYS A 72 -1.44 -2.84 14.58
N ASP A 73 -0.13 -2.70 14.34
CA ASP A 73 0.90 -3.48 15.02
C ASP A 73 0.92 -3.28 16.56
N GLY A 74 0.43 -2.14 17.04
CA GLY A 74 0.17 -1.83 18.45
C GLY A 74 -1.24 -2.19 18.96
N CYS A 75 -2.10 -2.76 18.11
CA CYS A 75 -3.50 -3.08 18.43
C CYS A 75 -3.66 -4.52 18.96
N GLN A 76 -4.41 -4.70 20.05
CA GLN A 76 -4.68 -6.03 20.65
C GLN A 76 -5.37 -7.00 19.68
N LEU A 77 -6.12 -6.47 18.72
CA LEU A 77 -6.90 -7.25 17.75
C LEU A 77 -6.10 -7.66 16.50
N TYR A 78 -4.88 -7.12 16.35
CA TYR A 78 -4.04 -7.38 15.19
C TYR A 78 -3.26 -8.69 15.34
N ILE A 79 -3.27 -9.46 14.26
CA ILE A 79 -2.53 -10.71 14.11
C ILE A 79 -1.44 -10.45 13.07
N ALA A 80 -0.18 -10.54 13.50
CA ALA A 80 0.97 -10.31 12.63
C ALA A 80 0.99 -11.28 11.44
N ALA A 81 1.51 -10.80 10.31
CA ALA A 81 1.75 -11.63 9.16
C ALA A 81 2.74 -12.77 9.48
N THR A 82 2.58 -13.91 8.83
CA THR A 82 3.47 -15.08 8.98
C THR A 82 4.04 -15.46 7.61
N GLY A 83 5.18 -16.16 7.59
CA GLY A 83 5.76 -16.68 6.34
C GLY A 83 6.22 -15.62 5.34
N GLY A 84 6.57 -14.40 5.81
CA GLY A 84 7.06 -13.32 4.96
C GLY A 84 5.98 -12.49 4.25
N ALA A 85 4.70 -12.72 4.54
CA ALA A 85 3.62 -11.89 4.01
C ALA A 85 3.71 -10.43 4.53
N ALA A 86 3.33 -9.46 3.69
CA ALA A 86 3.35 -8.03 4.05
C ALA A 86 2.14 -7.59 4.88
N CYS A 87 1.00 -8.25 4.71
CA CYS A 87 -0.25 -7.92 5.38
C CYS A 87 -0.56 -8.95 6.46
N GLY A 88 -0.92 -8.46 7.65
CA GLY A 88 -1.46 -9.27 8.73
C GLY A 88 -2.96 -9.46 8.61
N LYS A 89 -3.59 -9.84 9.73
CA LYS A 89 -5.04 -10.01 9.87
C LYS A 89 -5.54 -9.24 11.09
N CYS A 90 -6.85 -9.06 11.19
CA CYS A 90 -7.53 -8.52 12.36
C CYS A 90 -8.67 -9.46 12.76
N SER A 91 -8.96 -9.58 14.05
CA SER A 91 -10.07 -10.41 14.54
C SER A 91 -11.44 -9.86 14.12
N VAL A 92 -11.57 -8.53 14.03
CA VAL A 92 -12.81 -7.82 13.70
C VAL A 92 -12.89 -7.51 12.20
N VAL A 93 -11.86 -6.86 11.65
CA VAL A 93 -11.85 -6.42 10.26
C VAL A 93 -11.31 -7.55 9.36
N LYS A 94 -12.13 -8.02 8.41
CA LYS A 94 -11.71 -9.07 7.46
C LYS A 94 -10.87 -8.51 6.31
N GLY A 95 -10.09 -9.41 5.71
CA GLY A 95 -9.15 -9.11 4.65
C GLY A 95 -7.74 -8.82 5.12
N PRO A 96 -6.86 -8.40 4.20
CA PRO A 96 -5.50 -8.01 4.53
C PRO A 96 -5.49 -6.74 5.39
N ILE A 97 -4.60 -6.71 6.38
CA ILE A 97 -4.43 -5.60 7.32
C ILE A 97 -2.97 -5.15 7.35
N ALA A 98 -2.72 -3.90 7.00
CA ALA A 98 -1.39 -3.31 7.09
C ALA A 98 -0.97 -3.15 8.56
N PRO A 99 0.27 -3.50 8.94
CA PRO A 99 0.77 -3.29 10.30
C PRO A 99 0.73 -1.81 10.71
N LYS A 100 0.89 -0.90 9.76
CA LYS A 100 0.79 0.56 9.96
C LYS A 100 -0.61 1.12 9.70
N GLY A 101 -1.61 0.26 9.52
CA GLY A 101 -3.00 0.67 9.33
C GLY A 101 -3.67 1.12 10.62
N TYR A 102 -4.95 1.49 10.51
CA TYR A 102 -5.81 1.84 11.64
C TYR A 102 -7.28 1.59 11.30
N CYS A 103 -8.10 1.36 12.32
CA CYS A 103 -9.56 1.43 12.25
C CYS A 103 -10.11 1.98 13.57
N THR A 104 -11.35 2.45 13.60
CA THR A 104 -11.97 3.06 14.78
C THR A 104 -12.14 2.11 15.96
N SER A 105 -12.08 0.79 15.74
CA SER A 105 -12.07 -0.24 16.79
C SER A 105 -10.67 -0.55 17.34
N TRP A 106 -9.72 0.39 17.21
CA TRP A 106 -8.37 0.19 17.75
C TRP A 106 -8.41 0.06 19.28
N VAL A 107 -7.67 -0.92 19.80
CA VAL A 107 -7.52 -1.17 21.23
C VAL A 107 -6.03 -1.39 21.51
N LYS A 108 -5.47 -0.65 22.47
CA LYS A 108 -4.05 -0.76 22.84
C LYS A 108 -3.72 -2.18 23.32
N LYS A 109 -2.62 -2.76 22.85
CA LYS A 109 -2.05 -3.98 23.46
C LYS A 109 -1.71 -3.73 24.94
N ALA A 110 -2.11 -4.66 25.80
CA ALA A 110 -1.74 -4.68 27.21
C ALA A 110 -0.26 -4.99 27.41
#